data_AF-A0A353NBZ1-F1
#
_entry.id   AF-A0A353NBZ1-F1
#
_cell.length_a   1.000
_cell.length_b   1.000
_cell.length_c   1.000
_cell.angle_alpha   90.00
_cell.angle_beta   90.00
_cell.angle_gamma   90.00
#
_symmetry.space_group_name_H-M   'P 1'
#
loop_
_entity.id
_entity.type
_entity.pdbx_description
1 polymer ?
#
loop_
_entity_poly.entity_id
_entity_poly.type
_entity_poly.pdbx_seq_one_letter_code
_entity_poly.pdbx_strand_id
1 'polypeptide(L)'
;MSVENIRNRVIDQTKSRWWYAAFVVLVCFLACSLYYYFFVNKIYVEIELSVAQRCDFKIYWAKGDQLYAEENMSVVIANPERKKYTMFLPNIAKLSRLRIDTHNYQGEATLHKLVMRQEGWGPVNFTSPEQFKVLTPLFQVEEWDAGNDGLWVKSSGNDPTFELLLSPQREALDILWLVIRFIGIAALVVVVMYGAGPLARNLRFVPVLLFGIWLLVITMAGISKENGHPDEYVHLSATTYYEDHWLPPVIEDPAIRDTYSVYGVSRLNNGEVYYLFSGKFTKFAKAFKIPDYFAKRTFNIFLFGLILLYTIRNRYARMAALPFLVSAQIWYLFSYCCSDAFALFFAFLAACQVIDPESLLHRYLKGESWRTKVAGAVVLGVMLGIIFLLKKNYYPFIAFFYLCVLVKILFTNQFYWEKKEAFFRLVLVMLIALGIFGARLGADYGINGLDLNDKIFAMQKELAIPWFNPDTDLSQKHPSIHRKLRGVTVQEIIHNDRWFERVFRTSFGVYGYFTISGTDGYYNLVRWSGVALLAFLFGSFLLRGGLVGGGLATAALGLA
;
A
#
# COMPACT_ATOMS: atom_id res chain seq x y z
N MET A 1 -7.73 23.36 -48.20
CA MET A 1 -6.96 22.30 -47.50
C MET A 1 -6.19 21.54 -48.56
N SER A 2 -4.85 21.54 -48.54
CA SER A 2 -4.07 20.87 -49.60
C SER A 2 -4.19 19.34 -49.51
N VAL A 3 -4.11 18.66 -50.65
CA VAL A 3 -4.12 17.19 -50.79
C VAL A 3 -3.07 16.52 -49.90
N GLU A 4 -1.95 17.21 -49.67
CA GLU A 4 -0.85 16.77 -48.83
C GLU A 4 -1.21 16.70 -47.33
N ASN A 5 -2.03 17.64 -46.83
CA ASN A 5 -2.54 17.60 -45.46
C ASN A 5 -3.56 16.46 -45.24
N ILE A 6 -4.31 16.08 -46.28
CA ILE A 6 -5.24 14.95 -46.23
C ILE A 6 -4.45 13.63 -46.25
N ARG A 7 -3.45 13.52 -47.15
CA ARG A 7 -2.56 12.36 -47.23
C ARG A 7 -1.78 12.14 -45.94
N ASN A 8 -1.24 13.20 -45.34
CA ASN A 8 -0.53 13.11 -44.06
C ASN A 8 -1.46 12.72 -42.90
N ARG A 9 -2.71 13.22 -42.86
CA ARG A 9 -3.71 12.76 -41.87
C ARG A 9 -4.09 11.29 -42.01
N VAL A 10 -4.27 10.81 -43.25
CA VAL A 10 -4.63 9.41 -43.51
C VAL A 10 -3.49 8.46 -43.17
N ILE A 11 -2.24 8.85 -43.43
CA ILE A 11 -1.04 8.08 -43.05
C ILE A 11 -0.88 8.06 -41.53
N ASP A 12 -1.12 9.16 -40.84
CA ASP A 12 -1.00 9.24 -39.37
C ASP A 12 -2.11 8.43 -38.67
N GLN A 13 -3.33 8.43 -39.23
CA GLN A 13 -4.43 7.59 -38.75
C GLN A 13 -4.20 6.09 -38.99
N THR A 14 -3.65 5.69 -40.14
CA THR A 14 -3.35 4.29 -40.42
C THR A 14 -2.18 3.77 -39.56
N LYS A 15 -1.15 4.59 -39.35
CA LYS A 15 -0.03 4.27 -38.46
C LYS A 15 -0.49 4.12 -37.00
N SER A 16 -1.37 5.00 -36.53
CA SER A 16 -1.99 4.93 -35.19
C SER A 16 -2.82 3.65 -34.97
N ARG A 17 -3.61 3.23 -35.97
CA ARG A 17 -4.40 1.98 -35.89
C ARG A 17 -3.52 0.73 -35.83
N TRP A 18 -2.42 0.69 -36.57
CA TRP A 18 -1.47 -0.42 -36.52
C TRP A 18 -0.79 -0.56 -35.16
N TRP A 19 -0.32 0.55 -34.57
CA TRP A 19 0.26 0.53 -33.23
C TRP A 19 -0.74 0.11 -32.16
N TYR A 20 -2.00 0.55 -32.28
CA TYR A 20 -3.06 0.13 -31.36
C TYR A 20 -3.35 -1.38 -31.49
N ALA A 21 -3.46 -1.91 -32.71
CA ALA A 21 -3.65 -3.34 -32.93
C ALA A 21 -2.47 -4.17 -32.41
N ALA A 22 -1.23 -3.74 -32.67
CA ALA A 22 -0.03 -4.37 -32.14
C ALA A 22 0.00 -4.36 -30.61
N PHE A 23 -0.43 -3.25 -29.98
CA PHE A 23 -0.55 -3.16 -28.53
C PHE A 23 -1.61 -4.13 -27.98
N VAL A 24 -2.78 -4.23 -28.60
CA VAL A 24 -3.82 -5.19 -28.18
C VAL A 24 -3.31 -6.64 -28.28
N VAL A 25 -2.65 -6.99 -29.38
CA VAL A 25 -2.02 -8.31 -29.56
C VAL A 25 -0.99 -8.59 -28.48
N LEU A 26 -0.14 -7.60 -28.16
CA LEU A 26 0.85 -7.71 -27.09
C LEU A 26 0.18 -7.96 -25.73
N VAL A 27 -0.90 -7.25 -25.40
CA VAL A 27 -1.64 -7.44 -24.15
C VAL A 27 -2.33 -8.80 -24.10
N CYS A 28 -2.91 -9.28 -25.21
CA CYS A 28 -3.46 -10.63 -25.30
C CYS A 28 -2.38 -11.69 -25.05
N PHE A 29 -1.22 -11.56 -25.72
CA PHE A 29 -0.10 -12.47 -25.53
C PHE A 29 0.40 -12.46 -24.08
N LEU A 30 0.51 -11.28 -23.48
CA LEU A 30 0.89 -11.12 -22.08
C LEU A 30 -0.12 -11.79 -21.14
N ALA A 31 -1.42 -11.53 -21.32
CA ALA A 31 -2.47 -12.12 -20.49
C ALA A 31 -2.49 -13.65 -20.58
N CYS A 32 -2.37 -14.21 -21.79
CA CYS A 32 -2.26 -15.66 -21.99
C CYS A 32 -0.97 -16.23 -21.39
N SER A 33 0.15 -15.52 -21.52
CA SER A 33 1.43 -15.94 -20.94
C SER A 33 1.40 -15.94 -19.41
N LEU A 34 0.77 -14.92 -18.80
CA LEU A 34 0.57 -14.83 -17.36
C LEU A 34 -0.37 -15.95 -16.87
N TYR A 35 -1.47 -16.19 -17.58
CA TYR A 35 -2.36 -17.30 -17.28
C TYR A 35 -1.63 -18.64 -17.31
N TYR A 36 -0.86 -18.90 -18.37
CA TYR A 36 -0.05 -20.10 -18.49
C TYR A 36 0.96 -20.21 -17.34
N TYR A 37 1.69 -19.13 -17.05
CA TYR A 37 2.70 -19.12 -16.00
C TYR A 37 2.12 -19.37 -14.60
N PHE A 38 0.95 -18.80 -14.28
CA PHE A 38 0.38 -18.89 -12.93
C PHE A 38 -0.52 -20.10 -12.71
N PHE A 39 -1.24 -20.57 -13.73
CA PHE A 39 -2.28 -21.61 -13.57
C PHE A 39 -1.94 -22.93 -14.25
N VAL A 40 -1.18 -22.92 -15.36
CA VAL A 40 -0.85 -24.13 -16.11
C VAL A 40 0.53 -24.68 -15.72
N ASN A 41 1.50 -23.78 -15.55
CA ASN A 41 2.91 -24.10 -15.31
C ASN A 41 3.29 -24.19 -13.82
N LYS A 42 2.30 -24.25 -12.93
CA LYS A 42 2.49 -24.36 -11.47
C LYS A 42 1.62 -25.48 -10.92
N ILE A 43 2.09 -26.08 -9.84
CA ILE A 43 1.31 -27.06 -9.10
C ILE A 43 0.35 -26.29 -8.20
N TYR A 44 -0.93 -26.62 -8.28
CA TYR A 44 -1.93 -26.25 -7.31
C TYR A 44 -2.00 -27.33 -6.23
N VAL A 45 -1.84 -26.93 -4.97
CA VAL A 45 -1.85 -27.84 -3.83
C VAL A 45 -3.09 -27.57 -2.97
N GLU A 46 -3.91 -28.59 -2.78
CA GLU A 46 -5.03 -28.60 -1.83
C GLU A 46 -4.59 -29.32 -0.56
N ILE A 47 -4.80 -28.69 0.60
CA ILE A 47 -4.44 -29.21 1.91
C ILE A 47 -5.66 -29.21 2.81
N GLU A 48 -5.89 -30.32 3.50
CA GLU A 48 -6.82 -30.39 4.63
C GLU A 48 -6.05 -30.80 5.88
N LEU A 49 -5.96 -29.88 6.85
CA LEU A 49 -5.08 -29.99 8.02
C LEU A 49 -5.84 -29.56 9.28
N SER A 50 -5.74 -30.36 10.33
CA SER A 50 -6.21 -30.03 11.68
C SER A 50 -5.01 -29.79 12.60
N VAL A 51 -5.02 -28.65 13.30
CA VAL A 51 -3.95 -28.21 14.21
C VAL A 51 -4.54 -27.73 15.53
N ALA A 52 -3.81 -27.91 16.63
CA ALA A 52 -4.24 -27.50 17.96
C ALA A 52 -4.09 -26.00 18.19
N GLN A 53 -3.12 -25.36 17.54
CA GLN A 53 -2.85 -23.94 17.64
C GLN A 53 -2.41 -23.35 16.29
N ARG A 54 -2.36 -22.02 16.20
CA ARG A 54 -1.91 -21.32 15.00
C ARG A 54 -0.45 -21.69 14.70
N CYS A 55 -0.17 -22.16 13.50
CA CYS A 55 1.15 -22.64 13.09
C CYS A 55 1.41 -22.46 11.60
N ASP A 56 2.66 -22.62 11.20
CA ASP A 56 3.04 -22.64 9.79
C ASP A 56 3.01 -24.08 9.27
N PHE A 57 2.33 -24.31 8.15
CA PHE A 57 2.49 -25.51 7.34
C PHE A 57 3.30 -25.13 6.11
N LYS A 58 4.40 -25.85 5.86
CA LYS A 58 5.34 -25.50 4.80
C LYS A 58 5.63 -26.67 3.90
N ILE A 59 5.85 -26.38 2.63
CA ILE A 59 6.41 -27.33 1.67
C ILE A 59 7.68 -26.72 1.08
N TYR A 60 8.81 -27.37 1.31
CA TYR A 60 10.08 -27.04 0.69
C TYR A 60 10.32 -27.94 -0.52
N TRP A 61 11.09 -27.45 -1.48
CA TRP A 61 11.56 -28.25 -2.60
C TRP A 61 13.07 -28.11 -2.79
N ALA A 62 13.71 -29.22 -3.16
CA ALA A 62 15.12 -29.23 -3.53
C ALA A 62 15.30 -29.16 -5.05
N LYS A 63 16.32 -28.42 -5.51
CA LYS A 63 16.75 -28.42 -6.91
C LYS A 63 17.87 -29.44 -7.08
N GLY A 64 17.57 -30.60 -7.67
CA GLY A 64 18.55 -31.68 -7.80
C GLY A 64 19.06 -32.15 -6.44
N ASP A 65 20.39 -32.20 -6.28
CA ASP A 65 21.05 -32.70 -5.06
C ASP A 65 21.25 -31.64 -3.96
N GLN A 66 20.76 -30.41 -4.14
CA GLN A 66 20.89 -29.35 -3.14
C GLN A 66 20.05 -29.62 -1.88
N LEU A 67 20.49 -29.03 -0.74
CA LEU A 67 19.72 -29.03 0.50
C LEU A 67 18.48 -28.12 0.40
N TYR A 68 17.47 -28.39 1.23
CA TYR A 68 16.30 -27.53 1.35
C TYR A 68 16.69 -26.13 1.85
N ALA A 69 16.09 -25.09 1.26
CA ALA A 69 16.39 -23.69 1.57
C ALA A 69 15.10 -22.88 1.70
N GLU A 70 15.10 -21.87 2.58
CA GLU A 70 13.95 -20.97 2.82
C GLU A 70 13.50 -20.20 1.57
N GLU A 71 14.38 -19.99 0.61
CA GLU A 71 14.04 -19.39 -0.69
C GLU A 71 13.24 -20.33 -1.61
N ASN A 72 13.22 -21.62 -1.32
CA ASN A 72 12.57 -22.68 -2.11
C ASN A 72 11.47 -23.33 -1.28
N MET A 73 10.56 -22.50 -0.77
CA MET A 73 9.47 -22.90 0.11
C MET A 73 8.19 -22.13 -0.20
N SER A 74 7.05 -22.76 0.10
CA SER A 74 5.77 -22.08 0.18
C SER A 74 5.10 -22.45 1.51
N VAL A 75 4.42 -21.46 2.12
CA VAL A 75 3.85 -21.54 3.47
C VAL A 75 2.38 -21.16 3.46
N VAL A 76 1.60 -21.85 4.29
CA VAL A 76 0.26 -21.43 4.70
C VAL A 76 0.21 -21.35 6.22
N ILE A 77 -0.44 -20.32 6.74
CA ILE A 77 -0.66 -20.16 8.18
C ILE A 77 -1.93 -20.94 8.54
N ALA A 78 -1.75 -22.09 9.19
CA ALA A 78 -2.83 -22.92 9.68
C ALA A 78 -3.37 -22.39 11.02
N ASN A 79 -4.68 -22.49 11.23
CA ASN A 79 -5.39 -22.10 12.44
C ASN A 79 -6.40 -23.18 12.83
N PRO A 80 -6.70 -23.39 14.12
CA PRO A 80 -7.63 -24.43 14.57
C PRO A 80 -9.05 -24.33 13.97
N GLU A 81 -9.52 -23.12 13.70
CA GLU A 81 -10.88 -22.85 13.18
C GLU A 81 -11.02 -23.16 11.67
N ARG A 82 -9.91 -23.31 10.95
CA ARG A 82 -9.89 -23.51 9.50
C ARG A 82 -9.20 -24.82 9.16
N LYS A 83 -9.83 -25.65 8.33
CA LYS A 83 -9.24 -26.94 7.95
C LYS A 83 -8.68 -26.98 6.53
N LYS A 84 -9.17 -26.13 5.62
CA LYS A 84 -8.85 -26.18 4.18
C LYS A 84 -7.93 -25.05 3.74
N TYR A 85 -6.83 -25.42 3.10
CA TYR A 85 -5.77 -24.52 2.65
C TYR A 85 -5.37 -24.82 1.21
N THR A 86 -4.81 -23.81 0.56
CA THR A 86 -4.37 -23.91 -0.82
C THR A 86 -3.08 -23.14 -1.01
N MET A 87 -2.16 -23.68 -1.79
CA MET A 87 -0.88 -23.03 -2.12
C MET A 87 -0.42 -23.41 -3.52
N PHE A 88 0.60 -22.72 -4.03
CA PHE A 88 1.19 -23.01 -5.34
C PHE A 88 2.66 -23.37 -5.19
N LEU A 89 3.08 -24.45 -5.86
CA LEU A 89 4.49 -24.82 -5.98
C LEU A 89 4.98 -24.57 -7.42
N PRO A 90 6.31 -24.53 -7.66
CA PRO A 90 6.86 -24.47 -9.00
C PRO A 90 6.47 -25.68 -9.85
N ASN A 91 6.76 -25.63 -11.15
CA ASN A 91 6.48 -26.73 -12.09
C ASN A 91 7.04 -28.07 -11.58
N ILE A 92 6.18 -29.09 -11.51
CA ILE A 92 6.48 -30.45 -11.05
C ILE A 92 7.63 -31.12 -11.79
N ALA A 93 7.86 -30.77 -13.06
CA ALA A 93 8.98 -31.27 -13.85
C ALA A 93 10.35 -30.88 -13.27
N LYS A 94 10.39 -29.85 -12.43
CA LYS A 94 11.61 -29.34 -11.79
C LYS A 94 11.76 -29.83 -10.35
N LEU A 95 10.81 -30.61 -9.85
CA LEU A 95 10.77 -31.08 -8.47
C LEU A 95 11.04 -32.57 -8.45
N SER A 96 12.08 -32.97 -7.71
CA SER A 96 12.38 -34.38 -7.45
C SER A 96 12.12 -34.77 -6.00
N ARG A 97 12.30 -33.82 -5.08
CA ARG A 97 12.17 -34.03 -3.63
C ARG A 97 11.41 -32.87 -2.99
N LEU A 98 10.43 -33.22 -2.17
CA LEU A 98 9.71 -32.28 -1.32
C LEU A 98 9.95 -32.60 0.14
N ARG A 99 10.05 -31.56 0.96
CA ARG A 99 9.95 -31.65 2.41
C ARG A 99 8.61 -31.05 2.84
N ILE A 100 7.83 -31.81 3.60
CA ILE A 100 6.53 -31.38 4.11
C ILE A 100 6.68 -31.18 5.61
N ASP A 101 6.47 -29.94 6.05
CA ASP A 101 6.56 -29.54 7.45
C ASP A 101 5.13 -29.31 7.94
N THR A 102 4.69 -30.14 8.88
CA THR A 102 3.26 -30.23 9.21
C THR A 102 2.78 -29.13 10.14
N HIS A 103 3.60 -28.75 11.13
CA HIS A 103 3.32 -27.68 12.10
C HIS A 103 4.63 -27.19 12.69
N ASN A 104 4.63 -26.06 13.41
CA ASN A 104 5.85 -25.48 14.01
C ASN A 104 5.81 -25.34 15.55
N TYR A 105 5.27 -26.36 16.22
CA TYR A 105 5.20 -26.43 17.69
C TYR A 105 5.32 -27.87 18.18
N GLN A 106 5.67 -28.04 19.46
CA GLN A 106 5.63 -29.36 20.10
C GLN A 106 4.17 -29.75 20.41
N GLY A 107 3.70 -30.82 19.79
CA GLY A 107 2.31 -31.27 19.93
C GLY A 107 1.88 -32.12 18.74
N GLU A 108 0.59 -32.08 18.43
CA GLU A 108 -0.02 -32.94 17.42
C GLU A 108 -0.64 -32.14 16.27
N ALA A 109 -0.59 -32.73 15.08
CA ALA A 109 -1.33 -32.27 13.91
C ALA A 109 -1.80 -33.46 13.06
N THR A 110 -2.88 -33.27 12.31
CA THR A 110 -3.40 -34.30 11.40
C THR A 110 -3.58 -33.74 9.99
N LEU A 111 -2.82 -34.26 9.04
CA LEU A 111 -2.93 -33.96 7.62
C LEU A 111 -3.92 -34.95 6.99
N HIS A 112 -5.17 -34.52 6.85
CA HIS A 112 -6.27 -35.32 6.31
C HIS A 112 -6.15 -35.51 4.79
N LYS A 113 -5.70 -34.46 4.09
CA LYS A 113 -5.62 -34.48 2.62
C LYS A 113 -4.45 -33.62 2.14
N LEU A 114 -3.68 -34.15 1.19
CA LEU A 114 -2.73 -33.39 0.39
C LEU A 114 -2.86 -33.80 -1.07
N VAL A 115 -3.31 -32.89 -1.93
CA VAL A 115 -3.51 -33.16 -3.37
C VAL A 115 -2.76 -32.13 -4.18
N MET A 116 -1.84 -32.59 -5.03
CA MET A 116 -1.05 -31.76 -5.93
C MET A 116 -1.49 -32.00 -7.36
N ARG A 117 -1.89 -30.92 -8.04
CA ARG A 117 -2.41 -30.95 -9.42
C ARG A 117 -1.64 -29.98 -10.30
N GLN A 118 -1.22 -30.45 -11.47
CA GLN A 118 -0.69 -29.60 -12.53
C GLN A 118 -1.17 -30.14 -13.87
N GLU A 119 -1.62 -29.27 -14.77
CA GLU A 119 -2.07 -29.70 -16.09
C GLU A 119 -0.93 -30.34 -16.90
N GLY A 120 -1.24 -31.45 -17.58
CA GLY A 120 -0.24 -32.26 -18.30
C GLY A 120 0.54 -33.23 -17.40
N TRP A 121 0.12 -33.41 -16.15
CA TRP A 121 0.73 -34.34 -15.20
C TRP A 121 -0.34 -35.05 -14.38
N GLY A 122 -0.10 -36.32 -14.06
CA GLY A 122 -0.96 -37.09 -13.17
C GLY A 122 -0.99 -36.48 -11.76
N PRO A 123 -2.16 -36.44 -11.10
CA PRO A 123 -2.28 -35.84 -9.78
C PRO A 123 -1.57 -36.69 -8.73
N VAL A 124 -0.82 -36.04 -7.83
CA VAL A 124 -0.25 -36.71 -6.66
C VAL A 124 -1.23 -36.55 -5.51
N ASN A 125 -1.88 -37.64 -5.13
CA ASN A 125 -2.94 -37.66 -4.13
C ASN A 125 -2.49 -38.36 -2.86
N PHE A 126 -2.69 -37.70 -1.72
CA PHE A 126 -2.61 -38.28 -0.39
C PHE A 126 -3.97 -38.11 0.29
N THR A 127 -4.78 -39.15 0.16
CA THR A 127 -6.16 -39.25 0.67
C THR A 127 -6.45 -40.59 1.34
N SER A 128 -5.49 -41.52 1.29
CA SER A 128 -5.60 -42.86 1.85
C SER A 128 -4.36 -43.20 2.66
N PRO A 129 -4.47 -44.10 3.65
CA PRO A 129 -3.34 -44.56 4.47
C PRO A 129 -2.11 -44.95 3.66
N GLU A 130 -2.31 -45.70 2.58
CA GLU A 130 -1.29 -46.28 1.72
C GLU A 130 -0.49 -45.20 1.00
N GLN A 131 -1.16 -44.12 0.60
CA GLN A 131 -0.50 -42.97 -0.02
C GLN A 131 0.36 -42.22 1.00
N PHE A 132 -0.13 -42.02 2.22
CA PHE A 132 0.63 -41.34 3.28
C PHE A 132 1.85 -42.13 3.76
N LYS A 133 1.80 -43.47 3.72
CA LYS A 133 2.95 -44.34 4.09
C LYS A 133 4.18 -44.18 3.19
N VAL A 134 4.05 -43.54 2.02
CA VAL A 134 5.18 -43.23 1.14
C VAL A 134 6.04 -42.07 1.69
N LEU A 135 5.51 -41.29 2.64
CA LEU A 135 6.23 -40.20 3.28
C LEU A 135 7.24 -40.75 4.30
N THR A 136 8.50 -40.35 4.15
CA THR A 136 9.58 -40.77 5.06
C THR A 136 9.76 -39.73 6.15
N PRO A 137 9.59 -40.06 7.46
CA PRO A 137 9.86 -39.11 8.53
C PRO A 137 11.35 -38.73 8.54
N LEU A 138 11.67 -37.45 8.71
CA LEU A 138 13.05 -36.95 8.70
C LEU A 138 13.48 -36.36 10.05
N PHE A 139 12.85 -35.27 10.49
CA PHE A 139 13.30 -34.51 11.65
C PHE A 139 12.14 -34.22 12.60
N GLN A 140 12.40 -34.32 13.92
CA GLN A 140 11.49 -34.02 15.02
C GLN A 140 10.11 -34.71 15.02
N VAL A 141 9.95 -35.79 14.24
CA VAL A 141 8.77 -36.68 14.33
C VAL A 141 9.01 -37.69 15.46
N GLU A 142 8.23 -37.59 16.54
CA GLU A 142 8.28 -38.52 17.67
C GLU A 142 7.50 -39.79 17.34
N GLU A 143 6.24 -39.61 16.94
CA GLU A 143 5.32 -40.68 16.56
C GLU A 143 4.50 -40.20 15.35
N TRP A 144 4.13 -41.13 14.48
CA TRP A 144 3.23 -40.85 13.37
C TRP A 144 2.44 -42.10 13.00
N ASP A 145 1.22 -41.89 12.52
CA ASP A 145 0.38 -42.96 12.00
C ASP A 145 -0.38 -42.48 10.76
N ALA A 146 -0.51 -43.38 9.78
CA ALA A 146 -1.28 -43.15 8.56
C ALA A 146 -2.57 -43.97 8.65
N GLY A 147 -3.63 -43.33 9.13
CA GLY A 147 -4.95 -43.93 9.33
C GLY A 147 -5.98 -43.45 8.31
N ASN A 148 -7.23 -43.92 8.47
CA ASN A 148 -8.34 -43.53 7.59
C ASN A 148 -8.65 -42.03 7.65
N ASP A 149 -8.29 -41.37 8.75
CA ASP A 149 -8.44 -39.93 8.94
C ASP A 149 -7.23 -39.14 8.43
N GLY A 150 -6.24 -39.78 7.80
CA GLY A 150 -5.03 -39.14 7.24
C GLY A 150 -3.77 -39.40 8.06
N LEU A 151 -2.76 -38.55 7.87
CA LEU A 151 -1.47 -38.64 8.56
C LEU A 151 -1.53 -37.87 9.88
N TRP A 152 -1.60 -38.59 11.01
CA TRP A 152 -1.42 -38.03 12.34
C TRP A 152 0.07 -37.99 12.69
N VAL A 153 0.51 -36.87 13.25
CA VAL A 153 1.92 -36.61 13.57
C VAL A 153 2.01 -35.99 14.95
N LYS A 154 2.84 -36.59 15.81
CA LYS A 154 3.26 -36.04 17.10
C LYS A 154 4.71 -35.59 17.01
N SER A 155 4.94 -34.33 17.33
CA SER A 155 6.24 -33.68 17.24
C SER A 155 7.00 -33.69 18.57
N SER A 156 8.29 -34.04 18.51
CA SER A 156 9.24 -33.90 19.62
C SER A 156 9.85 -32.49 19.73
N GLY A 157 9.56 -31.60 18.77
CA GLY A 157 10.07 -30.23 18.73
C GLY A 157 9.18 -29.28 17.92
N ASN A 158 9.77 -28.27 17.29
CA ASN A 158 9.04 -27.22 16.56
C ASN A 158 9.15 -27.34 15.03
N ASP A 159 9.69 -28.45 14.49
CA ASP A 159 9.87 -28.64 13.05
C ASP A 159 9.74 -30.12 12.62
N PRO A 160 8.57 -30.77 12.83
CA PRO A 160 8.26 -32.12 12.37
C PRO A 160 8.16 -32.18 10.83
N THR A 161 9.07 -32.93 10.21
CA THR A 161 9.22 -32.96 8.75
C THR A 161 9.16 -34.36 8.15
N PHE A 162 8.60 -34.44 6.94
CA PHE A 162 8.56 -35.64 6.10
C PHE A 162 9.18 -35.37 4.73
N GLU A 163 9.85 -36.35 4.16
CA GLU A 163 10.32 -36.32 2.79
C GLU A 163 9.39 -37.08 1.84
N LEU A 164 9.18 -36.49 0.67
CA LEU A 164 8.50 -37.12 -0.45
C LEU A 164 9.41 -37.11 -1.68
N LEU A 165 9.74 -38.29 -2.18
CA LEU A 165 10.36 -38.47 -3.49
C LEU A 165 9.27 -38.43 -4.57
N LEU A 166 9.32 -37.42 -5.43
CA LEU A 166 8.37 -37.25 -6.52
C LEU A 166 8.84 -38.03 -7.76
N SER A 167 7.98 -38.91 -8.25
CA SER A 167 8.11 -39.54 -9.58
C SER A 167 6.91 -39.13 -10.44
N PRO A 168 6.88 -37.88 -10.94
CA PRO A 168 5.69 -37.34 -11.58
C PRO A 168 5.42 -38.04 -12.92
N GLN A 169 4.21 -38.53 -13.11
CA GLN A 169 3.78 -39.16 -14.35
C GLN A 169 3.30 -38.10 -15.34
N ARG A 170 3.90 -38.06 -16.54
CA ARG A 170 3.41 -37.18 -17.60
C ARG A 170 2.08 -37.68 -18.13
N GLU A 171 1.13 -36.75 -18.25
CA GLU A 171 -0.14 -36.98 -18.93
C GLU A 171 -0.21 -36.07 -20.17
N ALA A 172 -1.10 -36.40 -21.10
CA ALA A 172 -1.33 -35.55 -22.25
C ALA A 172 -1.98 -34.24 -21.79
N LEU A 173 -1.35 -33.11 -22.09
CA LEU A 173 -1.98 -31.81 -21.90
C LEU A 173 -3.17 -31.71 -22.86
N ASP A 174 -4.33 -31.31 -22.36
CA ASP A 174 -5.48 -31.00 -23.21
C ASP A 174 -5.22 -29.67 -23.94
N ILE A 175 -4.52 -29.78 -25.08
CA ILE A 175 -4.15 -28.65 -25.92
C ILE A 175 -5.39 -27.93 -26.44
N LEU A 176 -6.46 -28.66 -26.79
CA LEU A 176 -7.68 -28.07 -27.31
C LEU A 176 -8.32 -27.17 -26.24
N TRP A 177 -8.46 -27.67 -25.02
CA TRP A 177 -9.01 -26.90 -23.90
C TRP A 177 -8.12 -25.72 -23.50
N LEU A 178 -6.80 -25.88 -23.54
CA LEU A 178 -5.87 -24.77 -23.31
C LEU A 178 -6.02 -23.66 -24.37
N VAL A 179 -6.11 -24.03 -25.66
CA VAL A 179 -6.32 -23.09 -26.76
C VAL A 179 -7.67 -22.38 -26.62
N ILE A 180 -8.75 -23.09 -26.27
CA ILE A 180 -10.06 -22.49 -26.01
C ILE A 180 -9.98 -21.43 -24.90
N ARG A 181 -9.28 -21.73 -23.80
CA ARG A 181 -9.08 -20.76 -22.70
C ARG A 181 -8.25 -19.56 -23.13
N PHE A 182 -7.20 -19.76 -23.92
CA PHE A 182 -6.43 -18.64 -24.50
C PHE A 182 -7.27 -17.77 -25.44
N ILE A 183 -8.10 -18.37 -26.30
CA ILE A 183 -9.03 -17.63 -27.15
C ILE A 183 -10.03 -16.85 -26.28
N GLY A 184 -10.58 -17.46 -25.24
CA GLY A 184 -11.48 -16.81 -24.29
C GLY A 184 -10.84 -15.61 -23.57
N ILE A 185 -9.61 -15.77 -23.08
CA ILE A 185 -8.84 -14.70 -22.44
C ILE A 185 -8.55 -13.58 -23.44
N ALA A 186 -8.07 -13.91 -24.65
CA ALA A 186 -7.79 -12.93 -25.68
C ALA A 186 -9.06 -12.18 -26.13
N ALA A 187 -10.18 -12.89 -26.30
CA ALA A 187 -11.48 -12.29 -26.61
C ALA A 187 -11.93 -11.33 -25.50
N LEU A 188 -11.79 -11.73 -24.23
CA LEU A 188 -12.09 -10.86 -23.09
C LEU A 188 -11.21 -9.59 -23.10
N VAL A 189 -9.90 -9.73 -23.33
CA VAL A 189 -8.97 -8.60 -23.44
C VAL A 189 -9.40 -7.67 -24.57
N VAL A 190 -9.74 -8.21 -25.74
CA VAL A 190 -10.24 -7.42 -26.87
C VAL A 190 -11.54 -6.69 -26.49
N VAL A 191 -12.53 -7.39 -25.94
CA VAL A 191 -13.80 -6.79 -25.49
C VAL A 191 -13.55 -5.66 -24.49
N VAL A 192 -12.68 -5.87 -23.50
CA VAL A 192 -12.32 -4.84 -22.51
C VAL A 192 -11.61 -3.67 -23.17
N MET A 193 -10.61 -3.91 -24.02
CA MET A 193 -9.82 -2.85 -24.66
C MET A 193 -10.67 -1.98 -25.59
N TYR A 194 -11.54 -2.59 -26.40
CA TYR A 194 -12.41 -1.85 -27.31
C TYR A 194 -13.62 -1.23 -26.58
N GLY A 195 -14.23 -1.96 -25.65
CA GLY A 195 -15.38 -1.49 -24.87
C GLY A 195 -15.01 -0.39 -23.86
N ALA A 196 -13.86 -0.50 -23.21
CA ALA A 196 -13.34 0.49 -22.27
C ALA A 196 -12.44 1.55 -22.94
N GLY A 197 -12.17 1.46 -24.24
CA GLY A 197 -11.39 2.45 -24.99
C GLY A 197 -11.83 3.91 -24.75
N PRO A 198 -13.14 4.23 -24.71
CA PRO A 198 -13.62 5.58 -24.36
C PRO A 198 -13.20 6.07 -22.96
N LEU A 199 -12.93 5.16 -22.02
CA LEU A 199 -12.45 5.48 -20.67
C LEU A 199 -10.97 5.86 -20.65
N ALA A 200 -10.16 5.40 -21.60
CA ALA A 200 -8.76 5.82 -21.72
C ALA A 200 -8.64 7.32 -22.04
N ARG A 201 -9.59 7.87 -22.81
CA ARG A 201 -9.59 9.28 -23.20
C ARG A 201 -9.72 10.19 -21.98
N ASN A 202 -8.77 11.12 -21.83
CA ASN A 202 -8.70 12.04 -20.69
C ASN A 202 -8.75 11.32 -19.33
N LEU A 203 -8.19 10.11 -19.25
CA LEU A 203 -8.12 9.31 -18.02
C LEU A 203 -9.48 9.08 -17.36
N ARG A 204 -10.56 8.96 -18.13
CA ARG A 204 -11.93 8.74 -17.61
C ARG A 204 -12.07 7.42 -16.83
N PHE A 205 -11.17 6.46 -17.00
CA PHE A 205 -11.10 5.26 -16.18
C PHE A 205 -10.76 5.57 -14.71
N VAL A 206 -10.05 6.68 -14.42
CA VAL A 206 -9.63 7.04 -13.07
C VAL A 206 -10.81 7.18 -12.10
N PRO A 207 -11.83 8.02 -12.34
CA PRO A 207 -12.98 8.10 -11.44
C PRO A 207 -13.75 6.77 -11.32
N VAL A 208 -13.78 5.93 -12.37
CA VAL A 208 -14.44 4.62 -12.31
C VAL A 208 -13.70 3.68 -11.35
N LEU A 209 -12.37 3.60 -11.48
CA LEU A 209 -11.55 2.78 -10.58
C LEU A 209 -11.54 3.34 -9.16
N LEU A 210 -11.48 4.67 -8.99
CA LEU A 210 -11.59 5.32 -7.69
C LEU A 210 -12.93 5.03 -7.03
N PHE A 211 -14.03 4.95 -7.79
CA PHE A 211 -15.32 4.54 -7.22
C PHE A 211 -15.26 3.11 -6.69
N GLY A 212 -14.70 2.17 -7.47
CA GLY A 212 -14.47 0.80 -6.99
C GLY A 212 -13.59 0.75 -5.72
N ILE A 213 -12.51 1.53 -5.70
CA ILE A 213 -11.63 1.64 -4.52
C ILE A 213 -12.37 2.26 -3.34
N TRP A 214 -13.20 3.27 -3.55
CA TRP A 214 -13.97 3.91 -2.49
C TRP A 214 -14.93 2.92 -1.83
N LEU A 215 -15.57 2.04 -2.62
CA LEU A 215 -16.38 0.93 -2.08
C LEU A 215 -15.52 -0.05 -1.26
N LEU A 216 -14.29 -0.36 -1.70
CA LEU A 216 -13.37 -1.19 -0.92
C LEU A 216 -12.94 -0.51 0.39
N VAL A 217 -12.68 0.79 0.36
CA VAL A 217 -12.35 1.60 1.55
C VAL A 217 -13.51 1.59 2.56
N ILE A 218 -14.75 1.82 2.09
CA ILE A 218 -15.96 1.73 2.93
C ILE A 218 -16.11 0.34 3.53
N THR A 219 -15.98 -0.69 2.68
CA THR A 219 -16.14 -2.09 3.10
C THR A 219 -15.12 -2.44 4.17
N MET A 220 -13.85 -2.12 3.94
CA MET A 220 -12.77 -2.40 4.88
C MET A 220 -12.98 -1.67 6.20
N ALA A 221 -13.35 -0.38 6.17
CA ALA A 221 -13.63 0.41 7.35
C ALA A 221 -14.78 -0.15 8.20
N GLY A 222 -15.80 -0.73 7.54
CA GLY A 222 -16.99 -1.27 8.20
C GLY A 222 -16.79 -2.67 8.79
N ILE A 223 -16.04 -3.55 8.11
CA ILE A 223 -15.85 -4.94 8.54
C ILE A 223 -14.65 -5.14 9.49
N SER A 224 -13.66 -4.25 9.46
CA SER A 224 -12.49 -4.40 10.32
C SER A 224 -12.84 -4.10 11.77
N LYS A 225 -12.31 -4.94 12.68
CA LYS A 225 -12.50 -4.77 14.12
C LYS A 225 -11.92 -3.43 14.60
N GLU A 226 -12.47 -2.92 15.70
CA GLU A 226 -11.89 -1.78 16.42
C GLU A 226 -10.44 -2.12 16.82
N ASN A 227 -9.53 -1.16 16.60
CA ASN A 227 -8.11 -1.33 16.81
C ASN A 227 -7.52 -2.56 16.08
N GLY A 228 -8.10 -2.92 14.93
CA GLY A 228 -7.55 -3.93 14.02
C GLY A 228 -6.42 -3.39 13.15
N HIS A 229 -6.15 -2.09 13.23
CA HIS A 229 -5.17 -1.38 12.41
C HIS A 229 -4.00 -0.87 13.27
N PRO A 230 -2.76 -0.89 12.75
CA PRO A 230 -1.59 -0.43 13.49
C PRO A 230 -1.79 0.97 14.07
N ASP A 231 -1.54 1.11 15.37
CA ASP A 231 -1.62 2.35 16.14
C ASP A 231 -2.97 3.10 16.04
N GLU A 232 -4.05 2.43 15.62
CA GLU A 232 -5.33 3.12 15.45
C GLU A 232 -5.90 3.63 16.78
N TYR A 233 -5.75 2.88 17.87
CA TYR A 233 -6.26 3.30 19.19
C TYR A 233 -5.81 4.72 19.59
N VAL A 234 -4.55 5.10 19.38
CA VAL A 234 -4.09 6.47 19.70
C VAL A 234 -4.69 7.53 18.78
N HIS A 235 -5.04 7.18 17.54
CA HIS A 235 -5.77 8.08 16.65
C HIS A 235 -7.23 8.23 17.07
N LEU A 236 -7.86 7.14 17.55
CA LEU A 236 -9.23 7.17 18.07
C LEU A 236 -9.32 8.01 19.34
N SER A 237 -8.41 7.84 20.31
CA SER A 237 -8.41 8.62 21.55
C SER A 237 -8.18 10.11 21.27
N ALA A 238 -7.22 10.47 20.41
CA ALA A 238 -6.99 11.86 20.03
C ALA A 238 -8.16 12.49 19.27
N THR A 239 -8.81 11.72 18.39
CA THR A 239 -10.05 12.15 17.71
C THR A 239 -11.17 12.41 18.71
N THR A 240 -11.31 11.55 19.72
CA THR A 240 -12.34 11.65 20.77
C THR A 240 -12.23 12.97 21.53
N TYR A 241 -11.02 13.37 21.92
CA TYR A 241 -10.79 14.64 22.60
C TYR A 241 -11.36 15.84 21.80
N TYR A 242 -11.10 15.91 20.50
CA TYR A 242 -11.55 17.03 19.66
C TYR A 242 -13.02 16.98 19.24
N GLU A 243 -13.79 15.96 19.62
CA GLU A 243 -15.25 16.00 19.45
C GLU A 243 -15.83 17.21 20.19
N ASP A 244 -15.36 17.44 21.42
CA ASP A 244 -15.87 18.50 22.30
C ASP A 244 -14.88 19.66 22.51
N HIS A 245 -13.60 19.48 22.24
CA HIS A 245 -12.58 20.52 22.43
C HIS A 245 -12.18 21.23 21.12
N TRP A 246 -11.72 22.48 21.23
CA TRP A 246 -11.23 23.29 20.09
C TRP A 246 -9.74 23.61 20.19
N LEU A 247 -9.17 23.53 21.40
CA LEU A 247 -7.80 23.87 21.73
C LEU A 247 -7.03 22.60 22.12
N PRO A 248 -5.69 22.58 21.94
CA PRO A 248 -4.89 21.48 22.49
C PRO A 248 -5.08 21.36 24.00
N PRO A 249 -4.93 20.15 24.56
CA PRO A 249 -5.01 19.96 25.99
C PRO A 249 -3.77 20.51 26.70
N VAL A 250 -3.89 20.65 28.01
CA VAL A 250 -2.71 20.73 28.87
C VAL A 250 -2.05 19.36 28.89
N ILE A 251 -0.74 19.29 28.62
CA ILE A 251 0.00 18.01 28.47
C ILE A 251 -0.12 17.10 29.69
N GLU A 252 -0.15 17.69 30.88
CA GLU A 252 -0.15 16.98 32.16
C GLU A 252 -1.57 16.66 32.66
N ASP A 253 -2.60 17.00 31.88
CA ASP A 253 -4.00 16.78 32.26
C ASP A 253 -4.28 15.27 32.46
N PRO A 254 -4.72 14.84 33.65
CA PRO A 254 -5.09 13.45 33.90
C PRO A 254 -6.15 12.90 32.94
N ALA A 255 -7.03 13.76 32.39
CA ALA A 255 -8.12 13.38 31.51
C ALA A 255 -7.67 12.90 30.11
N ILE A 256 -6.41 13.15 29.72
CA ILE A 256 -5.88 12.74 28.41
C ILE A 256 -4.87 11.58 28.51
N ARG A 257 -4.67 10.99 29.70
CA ARG A 257 -3.65 9.95 29.90
C ARG A 257 -3.91 8.70 29.08
N ASP A 258 -5.17 8.39 28.79
CA ASP A 258 -5.62 7.29 27.92
C ASP A 258 -5.25 7.49 26.43
N THR A 259 -4.81 8.70 26.05
CA THR A 259 -4.38 9.02 24.68
C THR A 259 -2.92 8.65 24.41
N TYR A 260 -2.16 8.30 25.46
CA TYR A 260 -0.74 7.96 25.36
C TYR A 260 -0.57 6.50 24.89
N SER A 261 0.31 6.32 23.89
CA SER A 261 0.72 4.99 23.44
C SER A 261 1.60 4.29 24.48
N VAL A 262 1.88 3.01 24.24
CA VAL A 262 2.91 2.24 24.97
C VAL A 262 4.29 2.91 24.98
N TYR A 263 4.57 3.81 24.03
CA TYR A 263 5.81 4.58 23.97
C TYR A 263 5.82 5.83 24.86
N GLY A 264 4.72 6.11 25.58
CA GLY A 264 4.53 7.36 26.32
C GLY A 264 4.36 8.56 25.39
N VAL A 265 3.87 8.36 24.16
CA VAL A 265 3.65 9.43 23.19
C VAL A 265 2.16 9.53 22.86
N SER A 266 1.60 10.74 22.97
CA SER A 266 0.24 11.06 22.55
C SER A 266 0.22 11.83 21.22
N ARG A 267 -0.80 11.56 20.40
CA ARG A 267 -1.03 12.31 19.16
C ARG A 267 -1.48 13.74 19.40
N LEU A 268 -2.05 14.04 20.58
CA LEU A 268 -2.47 15.39 20.95
C LEU A 268 -1.28 16.36 21.10
N ASN A 269 -0.09 15.83 21.41
CA ASN A 269 1.12 16.61 21.65
C ASN A 269 1.87 16.99 20.36
N ASN A 270 1.54 16.36 19.22
CA ASN A 270 2.29 16.52 17.97
C ASN A 270 1.82 17.71 17.10
N GLY A 271 0.78 18.43 17.54
CA GLY A 271 0.25 19.61 16.83
C GLY A 271 -0.51 19.30 15.53
N GLU A 272 -0.73 18.02 15.19
CA GLU A 272 -1.39 17.65 13.92
C GLU A 272 -2.85 18.15 13.91
N VAL A 273 -3.21 18.99 12.93
CA VAL A 273 -4.56 19.58 12.86
C VAL A 273 -5.63 18.56 12.44
N TYR A 274 -5.22 17.38 11.96
CA TYR A 274 -6.12 16.29 11.58
C TYR A 274 -7.16 15.97 12.64
N TYR A 275 -6.74 15.82 13.90
CA TYR A 275 -7.63 15.35 14.97
C TYR A 275 -8.73 16.37 15.28
N LEU A 276 -8.47 17.68 15.11
CA LEU A 276 -9.49 18.71 15.23
C LEU A 276 -10.60 18.50 14.20
N PHE A 277 -10.24 18.35 12.91
CA PHE A 277 -11.23 18.12 11.85
C PHE A 277 -11.94 16.77 12.01
N SER A 278 -11.18 15.71 12.29
CA SER A 278 -11.72 14.36 12.47
C SER A 278 -12.68 14.29 13.65
N GLY A 279 -12.37 14.94 14.79
CA GLY A 279 -13.23 14.96 15.97
C GLY A 279 -14.55 15.68 15.71
N LYS A 280 -14.51 16.87 15.10
CA LYS A 280 -15.74 17.60 14.72
C LYS A 280 -16.57 16.82 13.70
N PHE A 281 -15.93 16.17 12.72
CA PHE A 281 -16.62 15.32 11.76
C PHE A 281 -17.24 14.10 12.45
N THR A 282 -16.53 13.48 13.38
CA THR A 282 -17.01 12.32 14.17
C THR A 282 -18.26 12.69 14.96
N LYS A 283 -18.27 13.84 15.63
CA LYS A 283 -19.44 14.33 16.37
C LYS A 283 -20.67 14.49 15.46
N PHE A 284 -20.47 14.97 14.24
CA PHE A 284 -21.51 15.00 13.22
C PHE A 284 -21.92 13.59 12.76
N ALA A 285 -20.96 12.70 12.49
CA ALA A 285 -21.21 11.34 12.01
C ALA A 285 -21.97 10.48 13.04
N LYS A 286 -21.75 10.69 14.34
CA LYS A 286 -22.50 10.04 15.42
C LYS A 286 -23.99 10.35 15.41
N ALA A 287 -24.42 11.47 14.81
CA ALA A 287 -25.85 11.77 14.64
C ALA A 287 -26.60 10.71 13.81
N PHE A 288 -25.88 9.94 12.98
CA PHE A 288 -26.43 8.83 12.20
C PHE A 288 -26.50 7.49 12.96
N LYS A 289 -26.20 7.47 14.27
CA LYS A 289 -26.26 6.27 15.15
C LYS A 289 -25.44 5.07 14.65
N ILE A 290 -24.33 5.35 13.96
CA ILE A 290 -23.36 4.34 13.56
C ILE A 290 -22.41 4.01 14.72
N PRO A 291 -21.76 2.82 14.74
CA PRO A 291 -20.78 2.47 15.77
C PRO A 291 -19.67 3.51 15.91
N ASP A 292 -19.22 3.75 17.14
CA ASP A 292 -18.28 4.83 17.48
C ASP A 292 -16.96 4.74 16.71
N TYR A 293 -16.33 3.57 16.69
CA TYR A 293 -15.10 3.34 15.91
C TYR A 293 -15.31 3.64 14.42
N PHE A 294 -16.47 3.26 13.86
CA PHE A 294 -16.78 3.49 12.45
C PHE A 294 -17.01 4.98 12.18
N ALA A 295 -17.70 5.69 13.08
CA ALA A 295 -17.87 7.15 13.01
C ALA A 295 -16.52 7.87 12.88
N LYS A 296 -15.51 7.46 13.67
CA LYS A 296 -14.15 8.01 13.63
C LYS A 296 -13.39 7.71 12.33
N ARG A 297 -13.75 6.63 11.62
CA ARG A 297 -13.17 6.29 10.31
C ARG A 297 -13.85 7.05 9.16
N THR A 298 -15.11 7.47 9.33
CA THR A 298 -15.89 8.09 8.24
C THR A 298 -15.30 9.39 7.70
N PHE A 299 -14.52 10.14 8.50
CA PHE A 299 -13.84 11.33 7.99
C PHE A 299 -12.88 10.99 6.85
N ASN A 300 -12.07 9.95 7.01
CA ASN A 300 -11.15 9.50 5.97
C ASN A 300 -11.90 8.96 4.73
N ILE A 301 -12.98 8.20 4.94
CA ILE A 301 -13.87 7.74 3.85
C ILE A 301 -14.42 8.94 3.05
N PHE A 302 -14.84 9.99 3.75
CA PHE A 302 -15.37 11.21 3.15
C PHE A 302 -14.30 11.95 2.34
N LEU A 303 -13.07 12.08 2.86
CA LEU A 303 -11.96 12.68 2.13
C LEU A 303 -11.67 11.95 0.81
N PHE A 304 -11.69 10.61 0.81
CA PHE A 304 -11.52 9.84 -0.43
C PHE A 304 -12.68 10.08 -1.41
N GLY A 305 -13.91 10.15 -0.89
CA GLY A 305 -15.09 10.54 -1.68
C GLY A 305 -14.94 11.91 -2.35
N LEU A 306 -14.36 12.89 -1.66
CA LEU A 306 -14.07 14.21 -2.24
C LEU A 306 -13.03 14.14 -3.37
N ILE A 307 -12.00 13.30 -3.25
CA ILE A 307 -11.03 13.06 -4.34
C ILE A 307 -11.78 12.52 -5.57
N LEU A 308 -12.59 11.48 -5.38
CA LEU A 308 -13.41 10.90 -6.44
C LEU A 308 -14.29 11.96 -7.12
N LEU A 309 -15.09 12.70 -6.36
CA LEU A 309 -15.98 13.74 -6.91
C LEU A 309 -15.19 14.81 -7.68
N TYR A 310 -14.01 15.19 -7.18
CA TYR A 310 -13.18 16.16 -7.86
C TYR A 310 -12.61 15.63 -9.18
N THR A 311 -12.24 14.35 -9.27
CA THR A 311 -11.80 13.73 -10.53
C THR A 311 -12.92 13.55 -11.57
N ILE A 312 -14.17 13.43 -11.12
CA ILE A 312 -15.35 13.46 -12.01
C ILE A 312 -15.46 14.86 -12.61
N ARG A 313 -15.40 15.90 -11.76
CA ARG A 313 -15.59 17.30 -12.14
C ARG A 313 -14.44 17.89 -12.96
N ASN A 314 -13.20 17.51 -12.66
CA ASN A 314 -11.99 18.08 -13.22
C ASN A 314 -11.13 17.01 -13.90
N ARG A 315 -10.91 17.15 -15.21
CA ARG A 315 -10.10 16.20 -15.99
C ARG A 315 -8.63 16.19 -15.60
N TYR A 316 -8.08 17.31 -15.13
CA TYR A 316 -6.68 17.42 -14.73
C TYR A 316 -6.44 16.73 -13.39
N ALA A 317 -7.42 16.78 -12.49
CA ALA A 317 -7.39 16.07 -11.21
C ALA A 317 -7.24 14.54 -11.39
N ARG A 318 -7.71 13.97 -12.50
CA ARG A 318 -7.54 12.54 -12.81
C ARG A 318 -6.07 12.15 -12.92
N MET A 319 -5.21 13.05 -13.42
CA MET A 319 -3.77 12.81 -13.47
C MET A 319 -3.14 12.85 -12.07
N ALA A 320 -3.54 13.83 -11.25
CA ALA A 320 -3.10 13.92 -9.85
C ALA A 320 -3.57 12.71 -9.01
N ALA A 321 -4.66 12.05 -9.41
CA ALA A 321 -5.21 10.91 -8.71
C ALA A 321 -4.63 9.54 -9.13
N LEU A 322 -3.77 9.47 -10.15
CA LEU A 322 -3.16 8.20 -10.58
C LEU A 322 -2.42 7.44 -9.47
N PRO A 323 -1.67 8.10 -8.55
CA PRO A 323 -1.00 7.39 -7.45
C PRO A 323 -1.96 6.60 -6.57
N PHE A 324 -3.20 7.08 -6.40
CA PHE A 324 -4.23 6.39 -5.62
C PHE A 324 -4.71 5.09 -6.28
N LEU A 325 -4.30 4.76 -7.51
CA LEU A 325 -4.63 3.50 -8.17
C LEU A 325 -3.52 2.45 -8.03
N VAL A 326 -2.34 2.84 -7.56
CA VAL A 326 -1.11 2.03 -7.65
C VAL A 326 -0.93 1.09 -6.45
N SER A 327 -1.41 1.48 -5.27
CA SER A 327 -1.19 0.70 -4.06
C SER A 327 -2.42 0.61 -3.18
N ALA A 328 -2.76 -0.63 -2.81
CA ALA A 328 -3.77 -0.91 -1.80
C ALA A 328 -3.37 -0.42 -0.40
N GLN A 329 -2.09 -0.13 -0.15
CA GLN A 329 -1.65 0.53 1.08
C GLN A 329 -2.20 1.95 1.18
N ILE A 330 -2.32 2.67 0.05
CA ILE A 330 -2.94 4.00 0.05
C ILE A 330 -4.41 3.89 0.42
N TRP A 331 -5.13 2.92 -0.16
CA TRP A 331 -6.55 2.70 0.14
C TRP A 331 -6.75 2.39 1.62
N TYR A 332 -5.87 1.56 2.17
CA TYR A 332 -5.86 1.21 3.58
C TYR A 332 -5.80 2.44 4.50
N LEU A 333 -4.95 3.43 4.21
CA LEU A 333 -4.87 4.67 5.01
C LEU A 333 -6.20 5.43 5.08
N PHE A 334 -7.04 5.34 4.04
CA PHE A 334 -8.36 5.96 4.03
C PHE A 334 -9.46 5.11 4.71
N SER A 335 -9.16 3.84 5.01
CA SER A 335 -10.12 2.90 5.61
C SER A 335 -10.15 2.90 7.14
N TYR A 336 -9.18 3.53 7.80
CA TYR A 336 -9.11 3.58 9.26
C TYR A 336 -8.76 4.98 9.77
N CYS A 337 -8.88 5.20 11.08
CA CYS A 337 -8.60 6.51 11.68
C CYS A 337 -7.10 6.79 11.68
N CYS A 338 -6.64 7.69 10.81
CA CYS A 338 -5.23 8.03 10.65
C CYS A 338 -5.04 9.39 9.96
N SER A 339 -4.07 10.18 10.42
CA SER A 339 -3.79 11.51 9.86
C SER A 339 -3.17 11.51 8.46
N ASP A 340 -2.58 10.39 8.01
CA ASP A 340 -1.94 10.31 6.69
C ASP A 340 -2.94 10.46 5.53
N ALA A 341 -4.19 10.01 5.71
CA ALA A 341 -5.25 10.20 4.71
C ALA A 341 -5.51 11.69 4.42
N PHE A 342 -5.47 12.52 5.46
CA PHE A 342 -5.68 13.96 5.34
C PHE A 342 -4.49 14.66 4.69
N ALA A 343 -3.28 14.19 4.96
CA ALA A 343 -2.08 14.66 4.29
C ALA A 343 -2.04 14.29 2.81
N LEU A 344 -2.46 13.07 2.44
CA LEU A 344 -2.63 12.68 1.04
C LEU A 344 -3.74 13.48 0.34
N PHE A 345 -4.84 13.78 1.03
CA PHE A 345 -5.91 14.63 0.49
C PHE A 345 -5.40 16.04 0.15
N PHE A 346 -4.69 16.70 1.07
CA PHE A 346 -4.15 18.03 0.82
C PHE A 346 -3.01 18.04 -0.20
N ALA A 347 -2.17 16.99 -0.22
CA ALA A 347 -1.18 16.81 -1.28
C ALA A 347 -1.85 16.69 -2.66
N PHE A 348 -2.96 15.95 -2.76
CA PHE A 348 -3.75 15.85 -3.98
C PHE A 348 -4.35 17.21 -4.41
N LEU A 349 -4.91 17.98 -3.47
CA LEU A 349 -5.42 19.32 -3.78
C LEU A 349 -4.31 20.25 -4.27
N ALA A 350 -3.15 20.25 -3.61
CA ALA A 350 -1.99 21.04 -4.02
C ALA A 350 -1.48 20.62 -5.41
N ALA A 351 -1.40 19.32 -5.69
CA ALA A 351 -1.05 18.82 -7.02
C ALA A 351 -2.04 19.29 -8.09
N CYS A 352 -3.35 19.31 -7.79
CA CYS A 352 -4.36 19.85 -8.69
C CYS A 352 -4.17 21.35 -8.95
N GLN A 353 -3.77 22.13 -7.94
CA GLN A 353 -3.44 23.56 -8.13
C GLN A 353 -2.24 23.75 -9.07
N VAL A 354 -1.26 22.84 -9.05
CA VAL A 354 -0.11 22.90 -9.96
C VAL A 354 -0.46 22.41 -11.36
N ILE A 355 -1.31 21.40 -11.52
CA ILE A 355 -1.51 20.74 -12.82
C ILE A 355 -2.60 21.42 -13.65
N ASP A 356 -3.68 21.90 -13.03
CA ASP A 356 -4.81 22.49 -13.75
C ASP A 356 -4.51 23.93 -14.19
N PRO A 357 -4.50 24.24 -15.50
CA PRO A 357 -4.25 25.60 -16.01
C PRO A 357 -5.26 26.64 -15.54
N GLU A 358 -6.47 26.21 -15.17
CA GLU A 358 -7.58 27.06 -14.71
C GLU A 358 -7.72 27.06 -13.18
N SER A 359 -6.78 26.45 -12.47
CA SER A 359 -6.77 26.41 -11.01
C SER A 359 -6.68 27.81 -10.39
N LEU A 360 -7.11 27.90 -9.12
CA LEU A 360 -7.01 29.13 -8.35
C LEU A 360 -5.57 29.64 -8.28
N LEU A 361 -4.58 28.75 -8.16
CA LEU A 361 -3.15 29.12 -8.20
C LEU A 361 -2.78 29.83 -9.49
N HIS A 362 -3.07 29.27 -10.66
CA HIS A 362 -2.66 29.88 -11.94
C HIS A 362 -3.37 31.22 -12.15
N ARG A 363 -4.66 31.29 -11.84
CA ARG A 363 -5.46 32.52 -11.96
C ARG A 363 -5.02 33.60 -10.97
N TYR A 364 -4.63 33.20 -9.75
CA TYR A 364 -4.04 34.08 -8.73
C TYR A 364 -2.70 34.65 -9.20
N LEU A 365 -1.80 33.80 -9.70
CA LEU A 365 -0.49 34.22 -10.18
C LEU A 365 -0.58 35.13 -11.42
N LYS A 366 -1.56 34.92 -12.30
CA LYS A 366 -1.85 35.81 -13.45
C LYS A 366 -2.53 37.13 -13.05
N GLY A 367 -3.11 37.22 -11.85
CA GLY A 367 -3.71 38.46 -11.36
C GLY A 367 -5.06 38.81 -12.00
N GLU A 368 -5.81 37.82 -12.50
CA GLU A 368 -7.00 38.02 -13.34
C GLU A 368 -8.09 38.93 -12.75
N SER A 369 -8.31 38.88 -11.43
CA SER A 369 -9.30 39.73 -10.76
C SER A 369 -8.96 39.96 -9.28
N TRP A 370 -9.51 41.02 -8.68
CA TRP A 370 -9.33 41.30 -7.25
C TRP A 370 -9.86 40.16 -6.36
N ARG A 371 -11.00 39.55 -6.72
CA ARG A 371 -11.57 38.41 -5.99
C ARG A 371 -10.62 37.23 -6.01
N THR A 372 -10.00 36.98 -7.18
CA THR A 372 -9.00 35.91 -7.32
C THR A 372 -7.73 36.21 -6.53
N LYS A 373 -7.32 37.48 -6.43
CA LYS A 373 -6.17 37.91 -5.61
C LYS A 373 -6.41 37.60 -4.13
N VAL A 374 -7.54 38.04 -3.58
CA VAL A 374 -7.87 37.79 -2.17
C VAL A 374 -8.11 36.31 -1.90
N ALA A 375 -8.98 35.67 -2.68
CA ALA A 375 -9.30 34.26 -2.50
C ALA A 375 -8.08 33.35 -2.70
N GLY A 376 -7.23 33.66 -3.69
CA GLY A 376 -5.99 32.93 -3.95
C GLY A 376 -5.02 33.02 -2.78
N ALA A 377 -4.74 34.23 -2.28
CA ALA A 377 -3.88 34.41 -1.12
C ALA A 377 -4.37 33.62 0.10
N VAL A 378 -5.67 33.75 0.43
CA VAL A 378 -6.26 33.10 1.61
C VAL A 378 -6.37 31.60 1.45
N VAL A 379 -7.02 31.10 0.39
CA VAL A 379 -7.29 29.66 0.23
C VAL A 379 -6.01 28.86 0.03
N LEU A 380 -5.07 29.36 -0.79
CA LEU A 380 -3.79 28.67 -1.00
C LEU A 380 -2.92 28.76 0.26
N GLY A 381 -2.95 29.90 0.97
CA GLY A 381 -2.23 30.07 2.23
C GLY A 381 -2.75 29.12 3.31
N VAL A 382 -4.07 28.99 3.45
CA VAL A 382 -4.72 28.02 4.34
C VAL A 382 -4.38 26.59 3.94
N MET A 383 -4.45 26.26 2.66
CA MET A 383 -4.12 24.92 2.16
C MET A 383 -2.68 24.52 2.52
N LEU A 384 -1.70 25.40 2.27
CA LEU A 384 -0.29 25.13 2.63
C LEU A 384 -0.07 25.17 4.14
N GLY A 385 -0.74 26.07 4.87
CA GLY A 385 -0.71 26.12 6.33
C GLY A 385 -1.21 24.82 6.97
N ILE A 386 -2.25 24.21 6.39
CA ILE A 386 -2.70 22.89 6.80
C ILE A 386 -1.61 21.85 6.55
N ILE A 387 -0.98 21.81 5.37
CA ILE A 387 0.11 20.83 5.09
C ILE A 387 1.26 20.96 6.11
N PHE A 388 1.63 22.18 6.50
CA PHE A 388 2.61 22.41 7.58
C PHE A 388 2.16 21.82 8.93
N LEU A 389 0.86 21.85 9.21
CA LEU A 389 0.24 21.32 10.43
C LEU A 389 -0.14 19.84 10.36
N LEU A 390 0.32 19.08 9.35
CA LEU A 390 0.06 17.64 9.27
C LEU A 390 1.22 16.85 9.84
N LYS A 391 2.27 16.63 9.05
CA LYS A 391 3.47 15.90 9.49
C LYS A 391 4.71 16.53 8.88
N LYS A 392 5.80 16.52 9.64
CA LYS A 392 7.12 17.01 9.20
C LYS A 392 7.60 16.31 7.91
N ASN A 393 7.20 15.06 7.70
CA ASN A 393 7.52 14.28 6.49
C ASN A 393 6.90 14.86 5.20
N TYR A 394 5.95 15.80 5.29
CA TYR A 394 5.37 16.50 4.14
C TYR A 394 6.07 17.83 3.82
N TYR A 395 7.07 18.26 4.60
CA TYR A 395 7.83 19.47 4.28
C TYR A 395 8.60 19.37 2.95
N PRO A 396 9.21 18.22 2.60
CA PRO A 396 9.78 18.02 1.26
C PRO A 396 8.74 18.18 0.14
N PHE A 397 7.48 17.79 0.37
CA PHE A 397 6.40 18.00 -0.60
C PHE A 397 6.10 19.49 -0.81
N ILE A 398 6.12 20.31 0.25
CA ILE A 398 5.96 21.78 0.13
C ILE A 398 7.10 22.37 -0.70
N ALA A 399 8.35 21.97 -0.42
CA ALA A 399 9.51 22.40 -1.20
C ALA A 399 9.37 22.00 -2.67
N PHE A 400 8.93 20.77 -2.94
CA PHE A 400 8.68 20.27 -4.29
C PHE A 400 7.54 21.04 -5.00
N PHE A 401 6.45 21.35 -4.30
CA PHE A 401 5.37 22.18 -4.82
C PHE A 401 5.89 23.53 -5.30
N TYR A 402 6.69 24.23 -4.49
CA TYR A 402 7.29 25.50 -4.88
C TYR A 402 8.30 25.35 -6.03
N LEU A 403 9.11 24.29 -6.03
CA LEU A 403 10.02 23.98 -7.13
C LEU A 403 9.25 23.84 -8.46
N CYS A 404 8.16 23.06 -8.49
CA CYS A 404 7.33 22.91 -9.68
C CYS A 404 6.76 24.25 -10.15
N VAL A 405 6.28 25.08 -9.23
CA VAL A 405 5.71 26.40 -9.56
C VAL A 405 6.79 27.36 -10.08
N LEU A 406 7.95 27.41 -9.43
CA LEU A 406 9.08 28.25 -9.84
C LEU A 406 9.58 27.84 -11.23
N VAL A 407 9.73 26.54 -11.48
CA VAL A 407 10.12 26.04 -12.81
C VAL A 407 9.11 26.46 -13.87
N LYS A 408 7.80 26.40 -13.57
CA LYS A 408 6.77 26.91 -14.48
C LYS A 408 6.90 28.41 -14.73
N ILE A 409 7.10 29.22 -13.70
CA ILE A 409 7.25 30.69 -13.84
C ILE A 409 8.49 31.04 -14.65
N LEU A 410 9.61 30.36 -14.42
CA LEU A 410 10.90 30.68 -15.04
C LEU A 410 10.99 30.18 -16.49
N PHE A 411 10.60 28.93 -16.73
CA PHE A 411 10.89 28.21 -17.98
C PHE A 411 9.69 27.98 -18.90
N THR A 412 8.48 28.42 -18.51
CA THR A 412 7.31 28.33 -19.39
C THR A 412 6.77 29.71 -19.74
N ASN A 413 6.25 29.86 -20.96
CA ASN A 413 5.63 31.11 -21.42
C ASN A 413 4.23 31.33 -20.81
N GLN A 414 3.80 30.52 -19.84
CA GLN A 414 2.49 30.61 -19.20
C GLN A 414 2.35 31.88 -18.31
N PHE A 415 3.47 32.48 -17.90
CA PHE A 415 3.51 33.61 -16.95
C PHE A 415 4.37 34.79 -17.46
N TYR A 416 4.47 34.97 -18.78
CA TYR A 416 5.47 35.84 -19.43
C TYR A 416 5.44 37.32 -18.99
N TRP A 417 4.30 37.86 -18.56
CA TRP A 417 4.13 39.30 -18.34
C TRP A 417 4.32 39.81 -16.89
N GLU A 418 4.38 38.94 -15.88
CA GLU A 418 4.31 39.36 -14.45
C GLU A 418 5.21 38.52 -13.50
N LYS A 419 6.35 37.99 -13.94
CA LYS A 419 7.17 37.06 -13.12
C LYS A 419 7.52 37.58 -11.71
N LYS A 420 7.86 38.86 -11.58
CA LYS A 420 8.17 39.51 -10.29
C LYS A 420 6.95 39.54 -9.37
N GLU A 421 5.80 39.92 -9.90
CA GLU A 421 4.55 40.01 -9.16
C GLU A 421 4.03 38.62 -8.76
N ALA A 422 4.12 37.63 -9.66
CA ALA A 422 3.82 36.23 -9.35
C ALA A 422 4.70 35.70 -8.20
N PHE A 423 5.98 36.08 -8.15
CA PHE A 423 6.87 35.73 -7.03
C PHE A 423 6.41 36.34 -5.70
N PHE A 424 6.09 37.65 -5.65
CA PHE A 424 5.58 38.27 -4.42
C PHE A 424 4.24 37.69 -3.97
N ARG A 425 3.36 37.34 -4.92
CA ARG A 425 2.11 36.64 -4.64
C ARG A 425 2.34 35.28 -3.99
N LEU A 426 3.38 34.54 -4.38
CA LEU A 426 3.78 33.29 -3.73
C LEU A 426 4.36 33.49 -2.33
N VAL A 427 5.16 34.55 -2.14
CA VAL A 427 5.66 34.94 -0.81
C VAL A 427 4.49 35.25 0.12
N LEU A 428 3.47 35.97 -0.35
CA LEU A 428 2.27 36.26 0.45
C LEU A 428 1.52 34.98 0.87
N VAL A 429 1.35 34.02 -0.05
CA VAL A 429 0.77 32.71 0.26
C VAL A 429 1.58 32.00 1.36
N MET A 430 2.91 32.03 1.26
CA MET A 430 3.80 31.44 2.26
C MET A 430 3.68 32.14 3.62
N LEU A 431 3.62 33.47 3.65
CA LEU A 431 3.46 34.24 4.89
C LEU A 431 2.14 33.91 5.59
N ILE A 432 1.04 33.76 4.83
CA ILE A 432 -0.25 33.33 5.40
C ILE A 432 -0.16 31.89 5.93
N ALA A 433 0.46 30.98 5.18
CA ALA A 433 0.67 29.59 5.62
C ALA A 433 1.48 29.50 6.91
N LEU A 434 2.59 30.24 7.00
CA LEU A 434 3.43 30.35 8.20
C LEU A 434 2.70 31.05 9.35
N GLY A 435 1.83 32.01 9.06
CA GLY A 435 0.98 32.65 10.06
C GLY A 435 0.00 31.66 10.70
N ILE A 436 -0.62 30.79 9.91
CA ILE A 436 -1.52 29.72 10.40
C ILE A 436 -0.75 28.70 11.23
N PHE A 437 0.41 28.25 10.71
CA PHE A 437 1.29 27.34 11.43
C PHE A 437 1.76 27.95 12.77
N GLY A 438 2.22 29.20 12.73
CA GLY A 438 2.66 29.97 13.89
C GLY A 438 1.54 30.22 14.90
N ALA A 439 0.31 30.48 14.45
CA ALA A 439 -0.84 30.65 15.33
C ALA A 439 -1.16 29.37 16.12
N ARG A 440 -1.10 28.20 15.47
CA ARG A 440 -1.32 26.91 16.16
C ARG A 440 -0.19 26.57 17.13
N LEU A 441 1.07 26.85 16.76
CA LEU A 441 2.20 26.71 17.68
C LEU A 441 2.07 27.67 18.86
N GLY A 442 1.73 28.94 18.60
CA GLY A 442 1.52 29.96 19.62
C GLY A 442 0.41 29.59 20.60
N ALA A 443 -0.69 28.99 20.13
CA ALA A 443 -1.74 28.46 21.00
C ALA A 443 -1.21 27.33 21.91
N ASP A 444 -0.35 26.45 21.41
CA ASP A 444 0.24 25.37 22.21
C ASP A 444 1.16 25.93 23.30
N TYR A 445 2.07 26.82 22.93
CA TYR A 445 2.96 27.50 23.89
C TYR A 445 2.19 28.39 24.87
N GLY A 446 1.07 28.98 24.44
CA GLY A 446 0.21 29.79 25.31
C GLY A 446 -0.52 28.97 26.38
N ILE A 447 -0.85 27.70 26.08
CA ILE A 447 -1.52 26.78 27.01
C ILE A 447 -0.52 26.06 27.89
N ASN A 448 0.57 25.56 27.29
CA ASN A 448 1.51 24.66 27.94
C ASN A 448 2.80 25.33 28.41
N GLY A 449 3.05 26.60 28.09
CA GLY A 449 4.29 27.30 28.45
C GLY A 449 5.46 26.99 27.52
N LEU A 450 6.58 27.71 27.70
CA LEU A 450 7.81 27.54 26.92
C LEU A 450 8.53 26.22 27.20
N ASP A 451 8.21 25.58 28.32
CA ASP A 451 8.69 24.27 28.77
C ASP A 451 7.87 23.09 28.19
N LEU A 452 7.08 23.34 27.13
CA LEU A 452 6.27 22.33 26.41
C LEU A 452 7.01 21.01 26.19
N ASN A 453 8.24 21.06 25.66
CA ASN A 453 9.00 19.84 25.34
C ASN A 453 9.43 19.08 26.60
N ASP A 454 9.72 19.80 27.70
CA ASP A 454 10.07 19.19 28.98
C ASP A 454 8.87 18.48 29.59
N LYS A 455 7.67 19.08 29.49
CA LYS A 455 6.41 18.45 29.89
C LYS A 455 6.09 17.20 29.08
N ILE A 456 6.25 17.25 27.75
CA ILE A 456 6.08 16.08 26.88
C ILE A 456 7.04 14.96 27.31
N PHE A 457 8.29 15.29 27.57
CA PHE A 457 9.30 14.32 27.97
C PHE A 457 9.03 13.75 29.37
N ALA A 458 8.58 14.56 30.32
CA ALA A 458 8.18 14.11 31.65
C ALA A 458 7.01 13.12 31.56
N MET A 459 5.96 13.44 30.80
CA MET A 459 4.83 12.54 30.58
C MET A 459 5.25 11.25 29.86
N GLN A 460 6.22 11.32 28.94
CA GLN A 460 6.76 10.14 28.29
C GLN A 460 7.45 9.20 29.29
N LYS A 461 8.24 9.74 30.23
CA LYS A 461 8.86 8.95 31.30
C LYS A 461 7.84 8.34 32.24
N GLU A 462 6.75 9.05 32.52
CA GLU A 462 5.73 8.56 33.43
C GLU A 462 4.89 7.43 32.80
N LEU A 463 4.48 7.58 31.54
CA LEU A 463 3.46 6.73 30.91
C LEU A 463 4.01 5.64 29.99
N ALA A 464 5.28 5.73 29.55
CA ALA A 464 5.88 4.67 28.74
C ALA A 464 6.05 3.38 29.55
N ILE A 465 5.68 2.25 28.96
CA ILE A 465 5.93 0.95 29.59
C ILE A 465 7.43 0.66 29.71
N PRO A 466 7.89 -0.13 30.69
CA PRO A 466 9.30 -0.16 31.11
C PRO A 466 10.33 -0.30 29.97
N TRP A 467 10.18 -1.25 29.06
CA TRP A 467 11.12 -1.46 27.95
C TRP A 467 11.09 -0.40 26.82
N PHE A 468 10.16 0.55 26.85
CA PHE A 468 10.06 1.70 25.95
C PHE A 468 10.36 3.02 26.65
N ASN A 469 10.51 2.99 27.97
CA ASN A 469 10.80 4.16 28.77
C ASN A 469 12.18 4.76 28.39
N PRO A 470 12.29 6.10 28.25
CA PRO A 470 13.56 6.77 28.03
C PRO A 470 14.65 6.43 29.07
N ASP A 471 14.27 6.25 30.34
CA ASP A 471 15.20 6.07 31.46
C ASP A 471 15.65 4.61 31.69
N THR A 472 15.02 3.65 31.03
CA THR A 472 15.40 2.24 31.13
C THR A 472 16.77 1.98 30.50
N ASP A 473 17.59 1.15 31.14
CA ASP A 473 18.90 0.76 30.59
C ASP A 473 18.74 0.11 29.19
N LEU A 474 19.68 0.38 28.28
CA LEU A 474 19.64 -0.14 26.91
C LEU A 474 19.49 -1.67 26.88
N SER A 475 20.09 -2.40 27.81
CA SER A 475 19.97 -3.87 27.93
C SER A 475 18.54 -4.34 28.22
N GLN A 476 17.74 -3.52 28.90
CA GLN A 476 16.35 -3.81 29.29
C GLN A 476 15.32 -3.20 28.33
N LYS A 477 15.73 -2.28 27.45
CA LYS A 477 14.86 -1.73 26.40
C LYS A 477 14.52 -2.78 25.34
N HIS A 478 13.40 -2.56 24.65
CA HIS A 478 12.99 -3.41 23.54
C HIS A 478 14.11 -3.52 22.46
N PRO A 479 14.40 -4.72 21.92
CA PRO A 479 15.55 -4.94 21.03
C PRO A 479 15.53 -4.11 19.73
N SER A 480 14.34 -3.76 19.24
CA SER A 480 14.18 -2.97 18.02
C SER A 480 14.49 -1.47 18.18
N ILE A 481 14.66 -0.97 19.41
CA ILE A 481 14.92 0.45 19.68
C ILE A 481 16.42 0.69 19.84
N HIS A 482 16.87 1.87 19.41
CA HIS A 482 18.26 2.34 19.50
C HIS A 482 19.27 1.37 18.88
N ARG A 483 18.92 0.69 17.79
CA ARG A 483 19.77 -0.33 17.14
C ARG A 483 21.17 0.16 16.81
N LYS A 484 21.34 1.43 16.43
CA LYS A 484 22.66 2.05 16.24
C LYS A 484 23.52 2.00 17.51
N LEU A 485 22.95 2.29 18.69
CA LEU A 485 23.66 2.21 19.97
C LEU A 485 23.98 0.77 20.36
N ARG A 486 23.21 -0.21 19.84
CA ARG A 486 23.46 -1.64 20.00
C ARG A 486 24.48 -2.20 19.00
N GLY A 487 25.14 -1.34 18.22
CA GLY A 487 26.16 -1.76 17.25
C GLY A 487 25.61 -2.33 15.94
N VAL A 488 24.29 -2.28 15.72
CA VAL A 488 23.68 -2.76 14.46
C VAL A 488 24.12 -1.85 13.32
N THR A 489 24.70 -2.46 12.29
CA THR A 489 25.18 -1.74 11.11
C THR A 489 24.07 -1.56 10.07
N VAL A 490 24.24 -0.59 9.17
CA VAL A 490 23.32 -0.42 8.02
C VAL A 490 23.34 -1.65 7.12
N GLN A 491 24.50 -2.30 6.97
CA GLN A 491 24.63 -3.53 6.20
C GLN A 491 23.77 -4.65 6.77
N GLU A 492 23.77 -4.81 8.10
CA GLU A 492 22.92 -5.77 8.80
C GLU A 492 21.42 -5.47 8.56
N ILE A 493 21.02 -4.21 8.63
CA ILE A 493 19.64 -3.79 8.35
C ILE A 493 19.23 -4.11 6.91
N ILE A 494 20.11 -3.85 5.95
CA ILE A 494 19.83 -4.08 4.53
C ILE A 494 19.76 -5.58 4.23
N HIS A 495 20.74 -6.36 4.66
CA HIS A 495 20.90 -7.76 4.25
C HIS A 495 20.19 -8.74 5.18
N ASN A 496 20.34 -8.58 6.51
CA ASN A 496 19.79 -9.53 7.47
C ASN A 496 18.31 -9.25 7.74
N ASP A 497 17.93 -7.97 7.93
CA ASP A 497 16.52 -7.62 8.11
C ASP A 497 15.74 -7.50 6.79
N ARG A 498 16.44 -7.55 5.66
CA ARG A 498 15.85 -7.43 4.31
C ARG A 498 15.05 -6.14 4.17
N TRP A 499 15.60 -5.02 4.65
CA TRP A 499 14.89 -3.73 4.74
C TRP A 499 14.15 -3.34 3.45
N PHE A 500 14.84 -3.35 2.30
CA PHE A 500 14.22 -2.96 1.03
C PHE A 500 13.02 -3.81 0.66
N GLU A 501 13.09 -5.12 0.93
CA GLU A 501 11.99 -6.02 0.65
C GLU A 501 10.82 -5.79 1.59
N ARG A 502 11.09 -5.61 2.90
CA ARG A 502 10.03 -5.33 3.88
C ARG A 502 9.33 -4.02 3.55
N VAL A 503 10.09 -2.96 3.27
CA VAL A 503 9.54 -1.65 2.86
C VAL A 503 8.72 -1.77 1.58
N PHE A 504 9.20 -2.53 0.58
CA PHE A 504 8.44 -2.79 -0.63
C PHE A 504 7.12 -3.51 -0.32
N ARG A 505 7.14 -4.60 0.42
CA ARG A 505 5.93 -5.36 0.77
C ARG A 505 4.94 -4.49 1.53
N THR A 506 5.38 -3.74 2.55
CA THR A 506 4.52 -2.85 3.32
C THR A 506 3.94 -1.71 2.49
N SER A 507 4.68 -1.23 1.48
CA SER A 507 4.20 -0.19 0.55
C SER A 507 3.10 -0.69 -0.39
N PHE A 508 2.96 -2.00 -0.55
CA PHE A 508 2.01 -2.64 -1.48
C PHE A 508 1.04 -3.61 -0.79
N GLY A 509 0.90 -3.54 0.53
CA GLY A 509 -0.20 -4.20 1.24
C GLY A 509 0.25 -5.23 2.26
N VAL A 510 0.64 -4.72 3.42
CA VAL A 510 0.81 -5.50 4.66
C VAL A 510 -0.05 -4.85 5.74
N TYR A 511 -1.01 -5.61 6.27
CA TYR A 511 -2.10 -5.09 7.10
C TYR A 511 -2.18 -5.77 8.47
N GLY A 512 -3.04 -5.25 9.35
CA GLY A 512 -3.38 -5.87 10.62
C GLY A 512 -2.16 -6.11 11.52
N TYR A 513 -1.48 -5.04 11.95
CA TYR A 513 -0.23 -5.15 12.72
C TYR A 513 0.86 -6.00 12.03
N PHE A 514 0.95 -5.86 10.71
CA PHE A 514 1.90 -6.60 9.88
C PHE A 514 1.74 -8.12 9.87
N THR A 515 0.55 -8.61 10.23
CA THR A 515 0.25 -10.05 10.26
C THR A 515 -0.45 -10.57 9.00
N ILE A 516 -0.97 -9.67 8.16
CA ILE A 516 -1.71 -10.02 6.95
C ILE A 516 -0.90 -9.52 5.74
N SER A 517 -0.42 -10.44 4.92
CA SER A 517 0.38 -10.12 3.73
C SER A 517 -0.07 -10.94 2.51
N GLY A 518 0.11 -10.38 1.32
CA GLY A 518 -0.03 -11.14 0.07
C GLY A 518 1.00 -12.26 -0.07
N THR A 519 0.82 -13.12 -1.08
CA THR A 519 1.79 -14.16 -1.44
C THR A 519 3.02 -13.55 -2.12
N ASP A 520 4.14 -14.28 -2.16
CA ASP A 520 5.33 -13.84 -2.91
C ASP A 520 5.04 -13.65 -4.40
N GLY A 521 4.12 -14.44 -4.96
CA GLY A 521 3.66 -14.27 -6.34
C GLY A 521 3.01 -12.91 -6.59
N TYR A 522 2.17 -12.45 -5.65
CA TYR A 522 1.58 -11.11 -5.69
C TYR A 522 2.66 -10.02 -5.67
N TYR A 523 3.59 -10.08 -4.72
CA TYR A 523 4.65 -9.06 -4.60
C TYR A 523 5.59 -9.05 -5.81
N ASN A 524 5.92 -10.22 -6.38
CA ASN A 524 6.71 -10.30 -7.60
C ASN A 524 5.99 -9.69 -8.80
N LEU A 525 4.67 -9.94 -8.94
CA LEU A 525 3.87 -9.31 -10.00
C LEU A 525 3.87 -7.79 -9.86
N VAL A 526 3.62 -7.27 -8.66
CA VAL A 526 3.63 -5.83 -8.37
C VAL A 526 5.01 -5.24 -8.64
N ARG A 527 6.09 -5.92 -8.23
CA ARG A 527 7.48 -5.46 -8.43
C ARG A 527 7.77 -5.26 -9.92
N TRP A 528 7.54 -6.28 -10.74
CA TRP A 528 7.88 -6.23 -12.16
C TRP A 528 6.95 -5.30 -12.93
N SER A 529 5.66 -5.27 -12.58
CA SER A 529 4.70 -4.32 -13.17
C SER A 529 5.04 -2.88 -12.81
N GLY A 530 5.44 -2.64 -11.55
CA GLY A 530 5.87 -1.34 -11.06
C GLY A 530 7.16 -0.87 -11.74
N VAL A 531 8.16 -1.74 -11.89
CA VAL A 531 9.39 -1.44 -12.63
C VAL A 531 9.08 -1.10 -14.09
N ALA A 532 8.23 -1.88 -14.76
CA ALA A 532 7.81 -1.60 -16.14
C ALA A 532 7.08 -0.25 -16.25
N LEU A 533 6.18 0.06 -15.31
CA LEU A 533 5.46 1.33 -15.26
C LEU A 533 6.40 2.51 -15.02
N LEU A 534 7.32 2.40 -14.07
CA LEU A 534 8.31 3.44 -13.78
C LEU A 534 9.23 3.65 -14.98
N ALA A 535 9.76 2.58 -15.58
CA ALA A 535 10.57 2.67 -16.79
C ALA A 535 9.81 3.35 -17.94
N PHE A 536 8.54 3.03 -18.12
CA PHE A 536 7.69 3.67 -19.12
C PHE A 536 7.46 5.16 -18.82
N LEU A 537 7.14 5.52 -17.57
CA LEU A 537 6.86 6.91 -17.17
C LEU A 537 8.12 7.77 -17.27
N PHE A 538 9.22 7.34 -16.65
CA PHE A 538 10.48 8.07 -16.69
C PHE A 538 11.09 8.09 -18.08
N GLY A 539 11.02 6.99 -18.83
CA GLY A 539 11.39 6.95 -20.24
C GLY A 539 10.58 7.96 -21.06
N SER A 540 9.27 8.07 -20.82
CA SER A 540 8.42 9.06 -21.48
C SER A 540 8.78 10.49 -21.09
N PHE A 541 9.06 10.77 -19.82
CA PHE A 541 9.45 12.11 -19.37
C PHE A 541 10.81 12.53 -19.90
N LEU A 542 11.79 11.62 -19.93
CA LEU A 542 13.12 11.90 -20.46
C LEU A 542 13.12 12.07 -21.98
N LEU A 543 12.37 11.23 -22.70
CA LEU A 543 12.32 11.28 -24.17
C LEU A 543 11.42 12.40 -24.71
N ARG A 544 10.32 12.74 -24.01
CA ARG A 544 9.30 13.68 -24.52
C ARG A 544 9.13 14.95 -23.68
N GLY A 545 9.63 14.98 -22.45
CA GLY A 545 9.46 16.11 -21.53
C GLY A 545 10.48 17.24 -21.71
N GLY A 546 11.50 17.06 -22.55
CA GLY A 546 12.61 18.00 -22.71
C GLY A 546 13.42 18.19 -21.42
N LEU A 547 14.31 19.19 -21.40
CA LEU A 547 15.17 19.46 -20.23
C LEU A 547 14.37 19.77 -18.96
N VAL A 548 13.25 20.48 -19.09
CA VAL A 548 12.41 20.89 -17.95
C VAL A 548 11.64 19.70 -17.39
N GLY A 549 10.98 18.91 -18.24
CA GLY A 549 10.24 17.72 -17.81
C GLY A 549 11.16 16.63 -17.27
N GLY A 550 12.29 16.39 -17.93
CA GLY A 550 13.32 15.47 -17.44
C GLY A 550 13.94 15.91 -16.12
N GLY A 551 14.26 17.21 -15.96
CA GLY A 551 14.81 17.76 -14.73
C GLY A 551 13.85 17.65 -13.54
N LEU A 552 12.56 17.94 -13.74
CA LEU A 552 11.54 17.75 -12.70
C LEU A 552 11.34 16.27 -12.34
N ALA A 553 11.42 15.36 -13.30
CA ALA A 553 11.35 13.93 -13.04
C ALA A 553 12.55 13.45 -12.20
N THR A 554 13.76 13.90 -12.50
CA THR A 554 14.96 13.62 -11.69
C THR A 554 14.86 14.21 -10.29
N ALA A 555 14.36 15.45 -10.15
CA ALA A 555 14.15 16.07 -8.85
C ALA A 555 13.13 15.29 -8.00
N ALA A 556 12.05 14.79 -8.62
CA ALA A 556 11.08 13.94 -7.94
C ALA A 556 11.71 12.62 -7.46
N LEU A 557 12.60 12.01 -8.25
CA LEU A 557 13.35 10.82 -7.83
C LEU A 557 14.32 11.09 -6.68
N GLY A 558 15.00 12.24 -6.67
CA GLY A 558 15.95 12.58 -5.60
C GLY A 558 15.30 12.92 -4.25
N LEU A 559 14.01 13.24 -4.25
CA LEU A 559 13.22 13.52 -3.06
C LEU A 559 12.46 12.29 -2.52
N ALA A 560 12.38 11.21 -3.32
CA ALA A 560 11.77 9.93 -2.97
C ALA A 560 12.84 8.96 -2.44
#